data_AF-A0A449BA28-F1
#
_entry.id   AF-A0A449BA28-F1
#
_cell.length_a   1.000
_cell.length_b   1.000
_cell.length_c   1.000
_cell.angle_alpha   90.00
_cell.angle_beta   90.00
_cell.angle_gamma   90.00
#
_symmetry.space_group_name_H-M   'P 1'
#
loop_
_entity.id
_entity.type
_entity.pdbx_description
1 polymer ?
#
loop_
_entity_poly.entity_id
_entity_poly.type
_entity_poly.pdbx_seq_one_letter_code
_entity_poly.pdbx_strand_id
1 'polypeptide(L)'
;MLIVLYTPPSNQTSAIVEQTSKNKNLVLEQTDWSLFNVRSYDKSKDNSLLASSSQPQLQVQTIISLTKLFQSSQFFLNFFFVIPYEQSVKLSAINIAINNKLVDSAKYLNNIARFETTCSGTVLAAALKNQLVLEETKNYKVISYRLRPELIGTNFNDLENITVTFQNSDRRAEVNYVQIRRRSLNNNSYVINKNNDETLILQIPYFWQFNFPLTQSFLKTHYTNLTIKTNELNRLQPTRQLLTSQLKVNLDRTSNLFNTENNTNASINKLKDFYKFSWPQYYGTPYYEFKEFVSSIGYQTTSLHTTFLEKDELNDQNELSELKSINLDSYFTYDSGNKTVIESSTAAQPGLIIPYSQANNITNSYLLAFNYQNLPNSDNWLKVLINDTFKIERPLLDKEQGLIKLDILSEGSSTKEFFRYVLNLDDAELFVNKIFADLSQLDQWRNKTNDPEE
;
A
#
# COMPACT_ATOMS: atom_id res chain seq x y z
N MET A 1 -0.11 -19.09 -6.46
CA MET A 1 0.40 -18.98 -5.09
C MET A 1 1.91 -18.84 -5.14
N LEU A 2 2.39 -17.61 -4.98
CA LEU A 2 3.76 -17.29 -4.60
C LEU A 2 3.61 -16.12 -3.62
N ILE A 3 3.80 -16.38 -2.33
CA ILE A 3 3.88 -15.35 -1.30
C ILE A 3 5.32 -14.87 -1.34
N VAL A 4 5.55 -13.61 -1.69
CA VAL A 4 6.88 -13.02 -1.57
C VAL A 4 7.07 -12.61 -0.12
N LEU A 5 7.59 -13.52 0.69
CA LEU A 5 8.25 -13.19 1.95
C LEU A 5 9.67 -12.76 1.60
N TYR A 6 9.96 -11.48 1.78
CA TYR A 6 11.31 -10.95 1.59
C TYR A 6 12.18 -11.33 2.80
N THR A 7 13.10 -12.28 2.61
CA THR A 7 14.23 -12.52 3.52
C THR A 7 15.50 -11.94 2.89
N PRO A 8 16.22 -11.02 3.56
CA PRO A 8 17.52 -10.56 3.09
C PRO A 8 18.59 -11.66 3.28
N PRO A 9 19.69 -11.64 2.51
CA PRO A 9 20.68 -12.70 2.56
C PRO A 9 21.69 -12.45 3.67
N SER A 10 21.72 -13.31 4.68
CA SER A 10 22.97 -13.81 5.24
C SER A 10 22.72 -15.07 6.06
N ASN A 11 23.66 -16.01 5.94
CA ASN A 11 23.73 -17.24 6.70
C ASN A 11 23.60 -16.97 8.21
N GLN A 12 22.60 -17.57 8.86
CA GLN A 12 22.74 -18.43 10.05
C GLN A 12 21.36 -18.79 10.64
N THR A 13 21.11 -20.11 10.73
CA THR A 13 20.32 -20.83 11.73
C THR A 13 19.11 -20.15 12.39
N SER A 14 17.93 -20.58 11.93
CA SER A 14 16.78 -21.06 12.70
C SER A 14 16.63 -20.61 14.16
N ALA A 15 15.77 -19.61 14.36
CA ALA A 15 14.85 -19.57 15.50
C ALA A 15 13.56 -18.90 15.00
N ILE A 16 12.49 -19.67 14.85
CA ILE A 16 11.15 -19.14 14.62
C ILE A 16 10.75 -18.47 15.93
N VAL A 17 10.90 -17.15 15.97
CA VAL A 17 10.15 -16.30 16.90
C VAL A 17 8.95 -15.82 16.11
N GLU A 18 7.76 -16.32 16.45
CA GLU A 18 6.50 -15.69 16.07
C GLU A 18 6.51 -14.26 16.63
N GLN A 19 6.94 -13.30 15.82
CA GLN A 19 6.64 -11.91 16.07
C GLN A 19 5.22 -11.64 15.59
N THR A 20 4.31 -11.53 16.55
CA THR A 20 2.98 -10.93 16.45
C THR A 20 3.10 -9.46 16.05
N SER A 21 3.43 -9.17 14.78
CA SER A 21 3.41 -7.80 14.31
C SER A 21 1.96 -7.32 14.23
N LYS A 22 1.59 -6.33 15.06
CA LYS A 22 0.25 -5.68 15.07
C LYS A 22 -0.16 -5.04 13.74
N ASN A 23 0.71 -5.04 12.74
CA ASN A 23 0.48 -4.45 11.43
C ASN A 23 0.58 -5.52 10.34
N LYS A 24 -0.43 -5.62 9.49
CA LYS A 24 -0.40 -6.42 8.26
C LYS A 24 -0.21 -5.49 7.07
N ASN A 25 0.88 -5.69 6.34
CA ASN A 25 1.17 -4.94 5.12
C ASN A 25 0.77 -5.78 3.90
N LEU A 26 -0.06 -5.22 3.02
CA LEU A 26 -0.37 -5.80 1.72
C LEU A 26 0.04 -4.83 0.62
N VAL A 27 0.92 -5.28 -0.28
CA VAL A 27 1.26 -4.53 -1.48
C VAL A 27 0.24 -4.82 -2.57
N LEU A 28 -0.46 -3.78 -3.04
CA LEU A 28 -1.43 -3.87 -4.13
C LEU A 28 -0.74 -3.70 -5.47
N GLU A 29 -0.17 -4.78 -5.99
CA GLU A 29 0.49 -4.81 -7.29
C GLU A 29 -0.08 -5.95 -8.16
N GLN A 30 -0.67 -5.62 -9.31
CA GLN A 30 -1.08 -6.65 -10.29
C GLN A 30 0.03 -6.98 -11.29
N THR A 31 1.20 -6.35 -11.16
CA THR A 31 2.31 -6.61 -12.08
C THR A 31 3.65 -6.57 -11.40
N ASP A 32 4.40 -7.66 -11.54
CA ASP A 32 5.79 -7.72 -11.12
C ASP A 32 6.70 -7.20 -12.25
N TRP A 33 7.86 -6.66 -11.89
CA TRP A 33 8.82 -6.12 -12.83
C TRP A 33 10.10 -6.95 -12.84
N SER A 34 10.46 -7.43 -14.02
CA SER A 34 11.70 -8.16 -14.23
C SER A 34 12.75 -7.30 -14.94
N LEU A 35 13.98 -7.37 -14.43
CA LEU A 35 15.12 -6.60 -14.91
C LEU A 35 16.09 -7.50 -15.65
N PHE A 36 16.42 -7.10 -16.87
CA PHE A 36 17.37 -7.79 -17.72
C PHE A 36 18.48 -6.80 -18.08
N ASN A 37 19.70 -7.14 -17.71
CA ASN A 37 20.90 -6.43 -18.15
C ASN A 37 21.68 -7.40 -19.03
N VAL A 38 21.78 -7.10 -20.32
CA VAL A 38 22.50 -7.96 -21.25
C VAL A 38 23.63 -7.16 -21.87
N ARG A 39 24.83 -7.59 -21.52
CA ARG A 39 26.08 -7.19 -22.15
C ARG A 39 26.44 -8.36 -23.07
N SER A 40 26.39 -8.13 -24.37
CA SER A 40 26.46 -9.12 -25.47
C SER A 40 25.10 -9.56 -26.03
N TYR A 41 24.74 -9.00 -27.20
CA TYR A 41 23.93 -9.70 -28.19
C TYR A 41 24.77 -9.80 -29.46
N ASP A 42 25.39 -10.96 -29.66
CA ASP A 42 26.15 -11.24 -30.87
C ASP A 42 25.24 -11.97 -31.86
N LYS A 43 24.76 -11.23 -32.88
CA LYS A 43 23.91 -11.78 -33.94
C LYS A 43 24.65 -12.82 -34.80
N SER A 44 25.97 -12.93 -34.68
CA SER A 44 26.79 -13.91 -35.41
C SER A 44 26.84 -15.29 -34.74
N LYS A 45 26.36 -15.44 -33.50
CA LYS A 45 26.45 -16.70 -32.73
C LYS A 45 25.30 -17.70 -32.93
N ASP A 46 24.49 -17.54 -33.98
CA ASP A 46 23.64 -18.64 -34.48
C ASP A 46 24.43 -19.71 -35.26
N ASN A 47 25.75 -19.55 -35.44
CA ASN A 47 26.62 -20.63 -35.93
C ASN A 47 28.01 -20.62 -35.27
N SER A 48 28.31 -21.73 -34.59
CA SER A 48 29.64 -22.31 -34.32
C SER A 48 30.75 -21.48 -33.64
N LEU A 49 31.19 -22.00 -32.48
CA LEU A 49 32.58 -22.13 -32.00
C LEU A 49 33.65 -21.14 -32.53
N LEU A 50 34.07 -20.20 -31.66
CA LEU A 50 35.46 -19.91 -31.23
C LEU A 50 35.70 -18.42 -30.88
N ALA A 51 36.68 -18.24 -30.00
CA ALA A 51 37.43 -17.04 -29.68
C ALA A 51 36.79 -16.00 -28.73
N SER A 52 37.34 -16.00 -27.51
CA SER A 52 37.42 -14.86 -26.61
C SER A 52 38.02 -13.63 -27.31
N SER A 53 37.18 -12.73 -27.82
CA SER A 53 37.61 -11.38 -28.17
C SER A 53 37.25 -10.43 -27.01
N SER A 54 38.26 -10.03 -26.25
CA SER A 54 38.18 -8.95 -25.26
C SER A 54 38.08 -7.59 -25.97
N GLN A 55 36.93 -7.31 -26.59
CA GLN A 55 36.62 -5.94 -26.99
C GLN A 55 36.06 -5.18 -25.79
N PRO A 56 36.47 -3.91 -25.56
CA PRO A 56 36.02 -3.16 -24.40
C PRO A 56 34.52 -2.83 -24.55
N GLN A 57 33.69 -3.55 -23.79
CA GLN A 57 32.27 -3.25 -23.63
C GLN A 57 32.08 -1.85 -23.03
N LEU A 58 31.08 -1.10 -23.51
CA LEU A 58 30.72 0.19 -22.93
C LEU A 58 30.21 -0.03 -21.49
N GLN A 59 30.89 0.56 -20.52
CA GLN A 59 30.50 0.55 -19.12
C GLN A 59 29.46 1.64 -18.88
N VAL A 60 28.21 1.34 -19.21
CA VAL A 60 27.09 2.24 -18.97
C VAL A 60 26.35 1.82 -17.71
N GLN A 61 26.28 2.73 -16.74
CA GLN A 61 25.39 2.58 -15.59
C GLN A 61 24.09 3.32 -15.87
N THR A 62 22.98 2.63 -15.64
CA THR A 62 21.66 3.12 -16.05
C THR A 62 20.70 3.15 -14.88
N ILE A 63 19.94 4.23 -14.75
CA ILE A 63 18.77 4.32 -13.88
C ILE A 63 17.57 4.70 -14.74
N ILE A 64 16.49 3.95 -14.60
CA ILE A 64 15.21 4.24 -15.26
C ILE A 64 14.18 4.44 -14.16
N SER A 65 13.53 5.59 -14.14
CA SER A 65 12.43 5.84 -13.20
C SER A 65 11.11 5.91 -13.94
N LEU A 66 10.10 5.23 -13.41
CA LEU A 66 8.73 5.25 -13.87
C LEU A 66 7.86 5.87 -12.79
N THR A 67 7.14 6.94 -13.13
CA THR A 67 6.15 7.56 -12.25
C THR A 67 4.77 7.41 -12.85
N LYS A 68 3.86 6.75 -12.14
CA LYS A 68 2.46 6.60 -12.55
C LYS A 68 1.60 7.74 -12.01
N LEU A 69 0.64 8.19 -12.81
CA LEU A 69 -0.43 9.07 -12.36
C LEU A 69 -1.62 8.23 -11.82
N PHE A 70 -2.22 8.62 -10.70
CA PHE A 70 -3.28 7.81 -10.07
C PHE A 70 -4.62 7.92 -10.81
N GLN A 71 -5.01 9.13 -11.19
CA GLN A 71 -6.28 9.42 -11.86
C GLN A 71 -6.20 9.37 -13.39
N SER A 72 -5.11 8.82 -13.94
CA SER A 72 -5.00 8.61 -15.38
C SER A 72 -4.22 7.33 -15.67
N SER A 73 -4.40 6.78 -16.87
CA SER A 73 -3.57 5.68 -17.35
C SER A 73 -2.20 6.16 -17.83
N GLN A 74 -1.85 7.43 -17.65
CA GLN A 74 -0.60 8.02 -18.12
C GLN A 74 0.52 7.83 -17.10
N PHE A 75 1.76 7.89 -17.59
CA PHE A 75 2.96 7.73 -16.77
C PHE A 75 4.14 8.46 -17.41
N PHE A 76 5.16 8.70 -16.62
CA PHE A 76 6.40 9.33 -17.03
C PHE A 76 7.55 8.35 -16.96
N LEU A 77 8.52 8.52 -17.86
CA LEU A 77 9.78 7.80 -17.81
C LEU A 77 10.94 8.79 -17.78
N ASN A 78 11.83 8.62 -16.81
CA ASN A 78 13.13 9.24 -16.80
C ASN A 78 14.19 8.18 -17.05
N PHE A 79 15.14 8.51 -17.91
CA PHE A 79 16.33 7.71 -18.15
C PHE A 79 17.53 8.52 -17.71
N PHE A 80 18.43 7.89 -16.96
CA PHE A 80 19.63 8.51 -16.45
C PHE A 80 20.81 7.59 -16.71
N PHE A 81 21.79 8.08 -17.46
CA PHE A 81 22.94 7.31 -17.91
C PHE A 81 24.22 7.96 -17.41
N VAL A 82 25.11 7.14 -16.87
CA VAL A 82 26.45 7.54 -16.43
C VAL A 82 27.48 6.68 -17.16
N ILE A 83 28.39 7.34 -17.88
CA ILE A 83 29.37 6.70 -18.76
C ILE A 83 30.74 7.31 -18.50
N PRO A 84 31.81 6.53 -18.29
CA PRO A 84 33.16 7.08 -18.24
C PRO A 84 33.44 7.95 -19.47
N TYR A 85 33.97 9.15 -19.28
CA TYR A 85 34.12 10.13 -20.35
C TYR A 85 34.93 9.59 -21.53
N GLU A 86 36.00 8.84 -21.23
CA GLU A 86 36.86 8.15 -22.21
C GLU A 86 36.13 7.11 -23.08
N GLN A 87 35.03 6.55 -22.59
CA GLN A 87 34.20 5.59 -23.33
C GLN A 87 33.04 6.27 -24.06
N SER A 88 32.62 7.46 -23.60
CA SER A 88 31.52 8.21 -24.20
C SER A 88 31.78 8.59 -25.66
N VAL A 89 33.04 8.76 -26.06
CA VAL A 89 33.42 9.02 -27.46
C VAL A 89 33.14 7.83 -28.40
N LYS A 90 33.01 6.62 -27.84
CA LYS A 90 32.66 5.40 -28.60
C LYS A 90 31.15 5.18 -28.67
N LEU A 91 30.35 5.98 -27.98
CA LEU A 91 28.90 5.90 -28.04
C LEU A 91 28.40 6.68 -29.25
N SER A 92 27.80 5.99 -30.21
CA SER A 92 27.22 6.63 -31.40
C SER A 92 25.78 7.09 -31.17
N ALA A 93 24.96 6.27 -30.51
CA ALA A 93 23.56 6.58 -30.27
C ALA A 93 23.01 5.85 -29.04
N ILE A 94 21.95 6.42 -28.46
CA ILE A 94 21.10 5.81 -27.45
C ILE A 94 19.69 5.70 -28.03
N ASN A 95 19.21 4.46 -28.18
CA ASN A 95 17.88 4.17 -28.72
C ASN A 95 16.98 3.67 -27.60
N ILE A 96 15.78 4.24 -27.51
CA ILE A 96 14.76 3.87 -26.53
C ILE A 96 13.62 3.19 -27.28
N ALA A 97 13.20 2.02 -26.81
CA ALA A 97 12.02 1.31 -27.30
C ALA A 97 11.04 1.05 -26.16
N ILE A 98 9.75 1.21 -26.46
CA ILE A 98 8.64 0.94 -25.55
C ILE A 98 7.72 -0.05 -26.25
N ASN A 99 7.36 -1.15 -25.57
CA ASN A 99 6.60 -2.25 -26.17
C ASN A 99 7.19 -2.73 -27.50
N ASN A 100 8.52 -2.86 -27.53
CA ASN A 100 9.32 -3.20 -28.72
C ASN A 100 9.20 -2.22 -29.92
N LYS A 101 8.59 -1.05 -29.75
CA LYS A 101 8.53 0.02 -30.76
C LYS A 101 9.54 1.10 -30.43
N LEU A 102 10.37 1.48 -31.40
CA LEU A 102 11.32 2.59 -31.22
C LEU A 102 10.56 3.89 -31.01
N VAL A 103 10.95 4.63 -29.98
CA VAL A 103 10.49 6.01 -29.78
C VAL A 103 11.19 6.87 -30.84
N ASP A 104 10.44 7.75 -31.49
CA ASP A 104 10.99 8.69 -32.48
C ASP A 104 12.05 9.59 -31.82
N SER A 105 13.29 9.49 -32.30
CA SER A 105 14.44 10.19 -31.74
C SER A 105 14.34 11.70 -31.86
N ALA A 106 13.63 12.22 -32.88
CA ALA A 106 13.36 13.64 -33.01
C ALA A 106 12.56 14.19 -31.81
N LYS A 107 11.74 13.36 -31.17
CA LYS A 107 10.88 13.76 -30.05
C LYS A 107 11.61 13.88 -28.72
N TYR A 108 12.69 13.11 -28.50
CA TYR A 108 13.41 13.09 -27.22
C TYR A 108 14.84 13.65 -27.27
N LEU A 109 15.37 13.95 -28.46
CA LEU A 109 16.70 14.57 -28.61
C LEU A 109 16.68 16.11 -28.51
N ASN A 110 15.52 16.75 -28.38
CA ASN A 110 15.44 18.19 -28.16
C ASN A 110 15.90 18.59 -26.73
N ASN A 111 16.35 19.84 -26.58
CA ASN A 111 16.91 20.36 -25.31
C ASN A 111 15.90 20.42 -24.15
N ILE A 112 14.62 20.14 -24.40
CA ILE A 112 13.54 20.14 -23.39
C ILE A 112 13.37 18.73 -22.78
N ALA A 113 13.67 17.69 -23.57
CA ALA A 113 13.58 16.29 -23.20
C ALA A 113 14.95 15.64 -22.90
N ARG A 114 16.05 16.33 -23.20
CA ARG A 114 17.42 15.84 -22.99
C ARG A 114 18.28 16.84 -22.20
N PHE A 115 19.02 16.32 -21.23
CA PHE A 115 20.07 17.05 -20.52
C PHE A 115 21.39 16.28 -20.61
N GLU A 116 22.48 17.00 -20.77
CA GLU A 116 23.81 16.42 -20.89
C GLU A 116 24.84 17.29 -20.18
N THR A 117 25.71 16.65 -19.39
CA THR A 117 26.82 17.33 -18.71
C THR A 117 27.99 16.39 -18.52
N THR A 118 29.13 16.95 -18.11
CA THR A 118 30.28 16.19 -17.63
C THR A 118 30.48 16.52 -16.16
N CYS A 119 30.69 15.51 -15.33
CA CYS A 119 30.87 15.68 -13.89
C CYS A 119 31.97 14.74 -13.37
N SER A 120 32.68 15.16 -12.33
CA SER A 120 33.70 14.33 -11.70
C SER A 120 33.06 13.19 -10.91
N GLY A 121 33.77 12.07 -10.81
CA GLY A 121 33.35 10.87 -10.11
C GLY A 121 33.05 11.16 -8.64
N THR A 122 33.90 11.92 -7.95
CA THR A 122 33.67 12.33 -6.55
C THR A 122 32.33 13.05 -6.35
N VAL A 123 32.01 14.02 -7.21
CA VAL A 123 30.76 14.80 -7.10
C VAL A 123 29.55 13.91 -7.39
N LEU A 124 29.64 13.04 -8.40
CA LEU A 124 28.55 12.11 -8.73
C LEU A 124 28.37 11.00 -7.70
N ALA A 125 29.44 10.45 -7.15
CA ALA A 125 29.39 9.43 -6.11
C ALA A 125 28.73 9.96 -4.84
N ALA A 126 29.03 11.21 -4.46
CA ALA A 126 28.33 11.90 -3.38
C ALA A 126 26.85 12.13 -3.70
N ALA A 127 26.54 12.61 -4.91
CA ALA A 127 25.17 12.91 -5.32
C ALA A 127 24.30 11.66 -5.45
N LEU A 128 24.84 10.54 -5.95
CA LEU A 128 24.13 9.30 -6.28
C LEU A 128 24.45 8.18 -5.28
N LYS A 129 24.78 8.53 -4.04
CA LYS A 129 25.15 7.58 -2.99
C LYS A 129 24.09 6.48 -2.87
N ASN A 130 24.54 5.23 -2.83
CA ASN A 130 23.70 4.02 -2.78
C ASN A 130 22.82 3.78 -4.03
N GLN A 131 22.94 4.57 -5.10
CA GLN A 131 22.24 4.34 -6.37
C GLN A 131 23.15 3.64 -7.37
N LEU A 132 24.41 4.10 -7.50
CA LEU A 132 25.42 3.60 -8.43
C LEU A 132 26.78 3.42 -7.73
N VAL A 133 27.66 2.60 -8.32
CA VAL A 133 29.05 2.44 -7.86
C VAL A 133 29.96 3.13 -8.86
N LEU A 134 30.55 4.27 -8.47
CA LEU A 134 31.36 5.11 -9.36
C LEU A 134 32.79 5.20 -8.84
N GLU A 135 33.77 5.10 -9.74
CA GLU A 135 35.16 5.42 -9.43
C GLU A 135 35.32 6.93 -9.31
N GLU A 136 35.76 7.40 -8.15
CA GLU A 136 35.81 8.84 -7.83
C GLU A 136 36.82 9.61 -8.69
N THR A 137 37.90 8.95 -9.12
CA THR A 137 39.00 9.54 -9.89
C THR A 137 38.68 9.80 -11.36
N LYS A 138 37.58 9.25 -11.88
CA LYS A 138 37.19 9.38 -13.28
C LYS A 138 36.24 10.56 -13.50
N ASN A 139 36.29 11.13 -14.70
CA ASN A 139 35.22 12.02 -15.18
C ASN A 139 34.18 11.19 -15.92
N TYR A 140 32.90 11.57 -15.74
CA TYR A 140 31.78 10.89 -16.37
C TYR A 140 30.99 11.83 -17.24
N LYS A 141 30.56 11.29 -18.38
CA LYS A 141 29.48 11.84 -19.16
C LYS A 141 28.16 11.43 -18.55
N VAL A 142 27.31 12.41 -18.28
CA VAL A 142 25.98 12.20 -17.72
C VAL A 142 24.96 12.63 -18.76
N ILE A 143 24.05 11.72 -19.10
CA ILE A 143 22.98 11.97 -20.08
C ILE A 143 21.66 11.60 -19.40
N SER A 144 20.69 12.50 -19.46
CA SER A 144 19.36 12.30 -18.90
C SER A 144 18.29 12.58 -19.95
N TYR A 145 17.28 11.72 -20.01
CA TYR A 145 16.11 11.90 -20.86
C TYR A 145 14.84 11.89 -20.02
N ARG A 146 13.89 12.75 -20.37
CA ARG A 146 12.56 12.80 -19.76
C ARG A 146 11.51 12.59 -20.84
N LEU A 147 10.87 11.42 -20.83
CA LEU A 147 9.76 11.10 -21.71
C LEU A 147 8.44 11.35 -20.98
N ARG A 148 7.65 12.26 -21.55
CA ARG A 148 6.30 12.58 -21.10
C ARG A 148 5.27 11.62 -21.74
N PRO A 149 4.07 11.46 -21.16
CA PRO A 149 3.03 10.58 -21.70
C PRO A 149 2.78 10.74 -23.20
N GLU A 150 2.79 11.98 -23.70
CA GLU A 150 2.53 12.31 -25.11
C GLU A 150 3.64 11.81 -26.05
N LEU A 151 4.85 11.61 -25.52
CA LEU A 151 6.01 11.10 -26.27
C LEU A 151 6.11 9.58 -26.20
N ILE A 152 5.61 8.98 -25.13
CA ILE A 152 5.65 7.53 -24.88
C ILE A 152 4.67 6.79 -25.79
N GLY A 153 3.50 7.39 -26.07
CA GLY A 153 2.53 6.84 -27.03
C GLY A 153 1.86 5.53 -26.59
N THR A 154 1.94 5.18 -25.30
CA THR A 154 1.22 4.06 -24.68
C THR A 154 0.75 4.46 -23.29
N ASN A 155 -0.24 3.75 -22.77
CA ASN A 155 -0.69 3.88 -21.40
C ASN A 155 0.08 2.93 -20.47
N PHE A 156 0.05 3.22 -19.17
CA PHE A 156 0.67 2.41 -18.13
C PHE A 156 0.07 1.00 -18.10
N ASN A 157 -1.25 0.89 -18.26
CA ASN A 157 -1.93 -0.40 -18.26
C ASN A 157 -1.50 -1.29 -19.43
N ASP A 158 -1.12 -0.68 -20.56
CA ASP A 158 -0.67 -1.36 -21.78
C ASP A 158 0.86 -1.48 -21.86
N LEU A 159 1.60 -0.93 -20.90
CA LEU A 159 3.06 -1.00 -20.88
C LEU A 159 3.49 -2.43 -20.55
N GLU A 160 4.24 -3.05 -21.45
CA GLU A 160 4.76 -4.42 -21.33
C GLU A 160 6.28 -4.43 -21.16
N ASN A 161 7.00 -3.58 -21.90
CA ASN A 161 8.45 -3.52 -21.82
C ASN A 161 9.04 -2.14 -22.13
N ILE A 162 10.20 -1.89 -21.54
CA ILE A 162 11.06 -0.74 -21.82
C ILE A 162 12.43 -1.30 -22.16
N THR A 163 12.99 -0.92 -23.30
CA THR A 163 14.32 -1.35 -23.72
C THR A 163 15.15 -0.13 -24.09
N VAL A 164 16.38 -0.08 -23.59
CA VAL A 164 17.36 0.95 -23.96
C VAL A 164 18.56 0.26 -24.56
N THR A 165 18.97 0.71 -25.74
CA THR A 165 20.10 0.17 -26.49
C THR A 165 21.17 1.23 -26.69
N PHE A 166 22.40 0.89 -26.33
CA PHE A 166 23.59 1.73 -26.50
C PHE A 166 24.38 1.23 -27.71
N GLN A 167 24.40 2.03 -28.78
CA GLN A 167 25.11 1.70 -30.00
C GLN A 167 26.55 2.19 -29.94
N ASN A 168 27.49 1.29 -30.19
CA ASN A 168 28.90 1.64 -30.33
C ASN A 168 29.17 2.20 -31.74
N SER A 169 30.11 3.14 -31.87
CA SER A 169 30.58 3.62 -33.17
C SER A 169 31.34 2.53 -33.94
N ASP A 170 31.95 1.58 -33.25
CA ASP A 170 32.49 0.36 -33.86
C ASP A 170 31.35 -0.63 -34.15
N ARG A 171 31.06 -0.87 -35.43
CA ARG A 171 30.02 -1.81 -35.89
C ARG A 171 30.31 -3.27 -35.53
N ARG A 172 31.53 -3.60 -35.11
CA ARG A 172 31.92 -4.95 -34.66
C ARG A 172 31.77 -5.14 -33.15
N ALA A 173 31.56 -4.06 -32.39
CA ALA A 173 31.43 -4.13 -30.95
C ALA A 173 30.03 -4.60 -30.53
N GLU A 174 29.98 -5.33 -29.41
CA GLU A 174 28.74 -5.83 -28.84
C GLU A 174 27.77 -4.71 -28.48
N VAL A 175 26.48 -4.94 -28.77
CA VAL A 175 25.40 -4.03 -28.38
C VAL A 175 25.14 -4.20 -26.89
N ASN A 176 25.17 -3.09 -26.15
CA ASN A 176 24.78 -3.07 -24.74
C ASN A 176 23.31 -2.67 -24.65
N TYR A 177 22.50 -3.43 -23.91
CA TYR A 177 21.12 -3.01 -23.65
C TYR A 177 20.67 -3.36 -22.25
N VAL A 178 19.74 -2.55 -21.75
CA VAL A 178 18.95 -2.86 -20.57
C VAL A 178 17.50 -3.00 -20.98
N GLN A 179 16.82 -3.96 -20.37
CA GLN A 179 15.41 -4.21 -20.62
C GLN A 179 14.68 -4.42 -19.30
N ILE A 180 13.52 -3.78 -19.19
CA ILE A 180 12.54 -3.96 -18.13
C ILE A 180 11.34 -4.63 -18.77
N ARG A 181 10.85 -5.73 -18.20
CA ARG A 181 9.61 -6.38 -18.64
C ARG A 181 8.62 -6.47 -17.49
N ARG A 182 7.40 -6.01 -17.76
CA ARG A 182 6.25 -6.17 -16.90
C ARG A 182 5.73 -7.60 -17.02
N ARG A 183 5.46 -8.24 -15.90
CA ARG A 183 4.83 -9.56 -15.83
C ARG A 183 3.39 -9.38 -15.40
N SER A 184 2.46 -9.92 -16.16
CA SER A 184 1.06 -10.00 -15.76
C SER A 184 0.93 -10.99 -14.60
N LEU A 185 0.41 -10.56 -13.45
CA LEU A 185 0.00 -11.46 -12.38
C LEU A 185 -1.46 -11.88 -12.59
N ASN A 186 -1.81 -13.12 -12.25
CA ASN A 186 -3.19 -13.57 -12.30
C ASN A 186 -4.01 -12.87 -11.21
N ASN A 187 -5.10 -12.22 -11.63
CA ASN A 187 -6.00 -11.45 -10.78
C ASN A 187 -6.97 -12.36 -10.04
N ASN A 188 -6.71 -12.59 -8.76
CA ASN A 188 -7.73 -13.04 -7.81
C ASN A 188 -8.05 -11.91 -6.84
N SER A 189 -9.29 -11.85 -6.35
CA SER A 189 -9.64 -10.99 -5.21
C SER A 189 -8.71 -11.31 -4.03
N TYR A 190 -8.21 -10.28 -3.38
CA TYR A 190 -7.36 -10.46 -2.20
C TYR A 190 -8.24 -10.71 -0.99
N VAL A 191 -8.08 -11.84 -0.31
CA VAL A 191 -8.75 -12.12 0.96
C VAL A 191 -7.74 -11.95 2.08
N ILE A 192 -8.04 -11.06 3.01
CA ILE A 192 -7.20 -10.76 4.16
C ILE A 192 -7.98 -11.13 5.41
N ASN A 193 -7.44 -12.04 6.20
CA ASN A 193 -7.97 -12.33 7.54
C ASN A 193 -7.12 -11.57 8.57
N LYS A 194 -7.77 -10.74 9.37
CA LYS A 194 -7.14 -9.97 10.44
C LYS A 194 -7.91 -10.09 11.75
N ASN A 195 -7.22 -9.82 12.86
CA ASN A 195 -7.87 -9.64 14.16
C ASN A 195 -8.22 -8.15 14.35
N ASN A 196 -9.17 -7.85 15.24
CA ASN A 196 -9.68 -6.48 15.42
C ASN A 196 -8.59 -5.48 15.86
N ASP A 197 -7.58 -5.95 16.59
CA ASP A 197 -6.47 -5.15 17.08
C ASP A 197 -5.38 -4.88 16.02
N GLU A 198 -5.45 -5.58 14.89
CA GLU A 198 -4.50 -5.42 13.80
C GLU A 198 -4.90 -4.26 12.87
N THR A 199 -3.91 -3.43 12.57
CA THR A 199 -4.03 -2.40 11.54
C THR A 199 -3.61 -2.99 10.19
N LEU A 200 -4.45 -2.80 9.18
CA LEU A 200 -4.14 -3.19 7.80
C LEU A 200 -3.57 -1.99 7.06
N ILE A 201 -2.41 -2.15 6.42
CA ILE A 201 -1.79 -1.13 5.58
C ILE A 201 -1.72 -1.65 4.15
N LEU A 202 -2.51 -1.04 3.27
CA LEU A 202 -2.47 -1.30 1.85
C LEU A 202 -1.47 -0.36 1.17
N GLN A 203 -0.42 -0.93 0.61
CA GLN A 203 0.66 -0.20 -0.06
C GLN A 203 0.40 -0.16 -1.56
N ILE A 204 0.21 1.04 -2.09
CA ILE A 204 -0.15 1.27 -3.49
C ILE A 204 1.06 1.87 -4.21
N PRO A 205 1.72 1.12 -5.11
CA PRO A 205 2.92 1.61 -5.77
C PRO A 205 2.57 2.70 -6.78
N TYR A 206 3.35 3.79 -6.76
CA TYR A 206 3.20 4.90 -7.71
C TYR A 206 4.49 5.28 -8.44
N PHE A 207 5.62 4.80 -7.94
CA PHE A 207 6.93 5.10 -8.50
C PHE A 207 7.85 3.88 -8.39
N TRP A 208 8.53 3.58 -9.49
CA TRP A 208 9.51 2.50 -9.60
C TRP A 208 10.82 3.08 -10.13
N GLN A 209 11.93 2.74 -9.49
CA GLN A 209 13.26 3.08 -9.95
C GLN A 209 14.06 1.80 -10.18
N PHE A 210 14.38 1.57 -11.44
CA PHE A 210 15.14 0.44 -11.94
C PHE A 210 16.60 0.85 -12.07
N ASN A 211 17.46 0.25 -11.26
CA ASN A 211 18.89 0.55 -11.24
C ASN A 211 19.66 -0.60 -11.87
N PHE A 212 20.51 -0.28 -12.83
CA PHE A 212 21.40 -1.18 -13.55
C PHE A 212 22.85 -0.73 -13.34
N PRO A 213 23.41 -0.86 -12.12
CA PRO A 213 24.83 -0.62 -11.88
C PRO A 213 25.67 -1.73 -12.51
N LEU A 214 27.00 -1.58 -12.44
CA LEU A 214 27.90 -2.57 -13.03
C LEU A 214 27.85 -3.95 -12.36
N THR A 215 27.45 -4.00 -11.08
CA THR A 215 27.48 -5.19 -10.21
C THR A 215 26.17 -5.97 -10.27
N GLN A 216 25.10 -5.46 -9.64
CA GLN A 216 23.82 -6.13 -9.52
C GLN A 216 22.67 -5.15 -9.72
N SER A 217 21.74 -5.51 -10.61
CA SER A 217 20.55 -4.70 -10.87
C SER A 217 19.51 -4.86 -9.75
N PHE A 218 18.83 -3.78 -9.39
CA PHE A 218 17.83 -3.77 -8.33
C PHE A 218 16.69 -2.78 -8.62
N LEU A 219 15.54 -3.02 -7.99
CA LEU A 219 14.33 -2.20 -8.08
C LEU A 219 14.06 -1.53 -6.73
N LYS A 220 13.76 -0.23 -6.76
CA LYS A 220 13.23 0.52 -5.61
C LYS A 220 11.82 1.00 -5.94
N THR A 221 10.87 0.70 -5.06
CA THR A 221 9.46 1.08 -5.25
C THR A 221 9.02 2.02 -4.13
N HIS A 222 8.26 3.05 -4.47
CA HIS A 222 7.62 3.95 -3.52
C HIS A 222 6.10 3.76 -3.55
N TYR A 223 5.51 3.84 -2.35
CA TYR A 223 4.13 3.51 -2.10
C TYR A 223 3.36 4.67 -1.46
N THR A 224 2.09 4.78 -1.82
CA THR A 224 1.08 5.48 -1.04
C THR A 224 0.44 4.47 -0.10
N ASN A 225 0.25 4.84 1.16
CA ASN A 225 -0.33 3.94 2.16
C ASN A 225 -1.79 4.30 2.40
N LEU A 226 -2.66 3.30 2.27
CA LEU A 226 -4.04 3.33 2.75
C LEU A 226 -4.11 2.48 4.02
N THR A 227 -4.19 3.15 5.17
CA THR A 227 -4.31 2.51 6.47
C THR A 227 -5.78 2.25 6.75
N ILE A 228 -6.12 1.02 7.11
CA ILE A 228 -7.48 0.59 7.43
C ILE A 228 -7.49 0.06 8.86
N LYS A 229 -8.36 0.63 9.68
CA LYS A 229 -8.58 0.24 11.06
C LYS A 229 -10.06 -0.04 11.26
N THR A 230 -10.37 -1.27 11.67
CA THR A 230 -11.70 -1.60 12.18
C THR A 230 -11.79 -1.20 13.64
N ASN A 231 -12.96 -0.74 14.05
CA ASN A 231 -13.20 -0.41 15.44
C ASN A 231 -13.63 -1.65 16.20
N GLU A 232 -13.23 -1.71 17.46
CA GLU A 232 -13.63 -2.79 18.36
C GLU A 232 -15.14 -2.77 18.60
N LEU A 233 -15.74 -3.96 18.62
CA LEU A 233 -17.13 -4.11 18.99
C LEU A 233 -17.26 -3.93 20.50
N ASN A 234 -18.01 -2.92 20.90
CA ASN A 234 -18.27 -2.65 22.29
C ASN A 234 -19.53 -3.42 22.71
N ARG A 235 -19.45 -4.08 23.87
CA ARG A 235 -20.58 -4.83 24.43
C ARG A 235 -21.43 -4.00 25.38
N LEU A 236 -20.89 -2.90 25.91
CA LEU A 236 -21.57 -2.00 26.85
C LEU A 236 -22.23 -0.81 26.14
N GLN A 237 -21.76 -0.46 24.95
CA GLN A 237 -22.29 0.64 24.14
C GLN A 237 -22.42 0.21 22.69
N PRO A 238 -23.41 0.71 21.94
CA PRO A 238 -23.53 0.43 20.51
C PRO A 238 -22.26 0.88 19.76
N THR A 239 -21.70 0.00 18.92
CA THR A 239 -20.61 0.39 18.02
C THR A 239 -21.19 1.06 16.78
N ARG A 240 -21.03 2.39 16.69
CA ARG A 240 -21.53 3.18 15.56
C ARG A 240 -20.57 3.19 14.38
N GLN A 241 -19.32 3.56 14.61
CA GLN A 241 -18.29 3.60 13.57
C GLN A 241 -17.65 2.21 13.46
N LEU A 242 -17.78 1.54 12.32
CA LEU A 242 -17.29 0.17 12.12
C LEU A 242 -15.85 0.13 11.63
N LEU A 243 -15.51 1.06 10.72
CA LEU A 243 -14.23 1.09 10.04
C LEU A 243 -13.83 2.52 9.75
N THR A 244 -12.53 2.77 9.85
CA THR A 244 -11.88 3.99 9.39
C THR A 244 -10.80 3.61 8.38
N SER A 245 -10.66 4.43 7.36
CA SER A 245 -9.53 4.39 6.46
C SER A 245 -8.88 5.76 6.36
N GLN A 246 -7.56 5.76 6.32
CA GLN A 246 -6.77 6.96 6.14
C GLN A 246 -5.81 6.73 4.99
N LEU A 247 -6.00 7.46 3.91
CA LEU A 247 -5.05 7.54 2.82
C LEU A 247 -4.09 8.68 3.12
N LYS A 248 -2.78 8.38 3.21
CA LYS A 248 -1.75 9.42 3.32
C LYS A 248 -0.93 9.46 2.05
N VAL A 249 -1.02 10.59 1.35
CA VAL A 249 -0.22 10.85 0.15
C VAL A 249 0.83 11.89 0.49
N ASN A 250 2.09 11.47 0.44
CA ASN A 250 3.20 12.41 0.47
C ASN A 250 3.29 13.10 -0.91
N LEU A 251 3.14 14.43 -0.93
CA LEU A 251 3.21 15.24 -2.14
C LEU A 251 4.65 15.68 -2.45
N ASP A 252 5.58 15.57 -1.49
CA ASP A 252 6.99 15.83 -1.72
C ASP A 252 7.64 14.64 -2.44
N ARG A 253 7.46 14.63 -3.75
CA ARG A 253 7.91 13.57 -4.66
C ARG A 253 9.15 14.00 -5.44
N THR A 254 10.07 14.72 -4.79
CA THR A 254 11.42 14.78 -5.36
C THR A 254 11.95 13.35 -5.36
N SER A 255 12.16 12.78 -6.55
CA SER A 255 12.84 11.50 -6.65
C SER A 255 14.17 11.64 -5.91
N ASN A 256 14.36 10.86 -4.85
CA ASN A 256 15.59 10.80 -4.05
C ASN A 256 16.77 10.20 -4.84
N LEU A 257 16.82 10.45 -6.16
CA LEU A 257 17.96 10.09 -7.00
C LEU A 257 19.22 10.81 -6.48
N PHE A 258 19.07 12.10 -6.13
CA PHE A 258 20.17 12.92 -5.64
C PHE A 258 20.07 13.08 -4.12
N ASN A 259 21.15 12.77 -3.40
CA ASN A 259 21.30 13.16 -2.00
C ASN A 259 21.55 14.68 -1.94
N THR A 260 20.62 15.42 -1.34
CA THR A 260 20.56 16.89 -1.42
C THR A 260 21.20 17.61 -0.25
N GLU A 261 21.61 16.89 0.79
CA GLU A 261 22.32 17.49 1.91
C GLU A 261 23.74 17.85 1.44
N ASN A 262 23.94 19.14 1.12
CA ASN A 262 25.24 19.82 0.91
C ASN A 262 25.89 19.80 -0.48
N ASN A 263 25.20 19.43 -1.57
CA ASN A 263 25.80 19.52 -2.91
C ASN A 263 25.54 20.90 -3.58
N THR A 264 26.53 21.79 -3.58
CA THR A 264 26.47 23.12 -4.20
C THR A 264 26.90 23.14 -5.67
N ASN A 265 27.25 21.99 -6.26
CA ASN A 265 27.75 21.94 -7.63
C ASN A 265 26.67 22.38 -8.64
N ALA A 266 26.97 23.42 -9.43
CA ALA A 266 26.02 24.01 -10.38
C ALA A 266 25.50 23.02 -11.44
N SER A 267 26.36 22.09 -11.92
CA SER A 267 25.96 21.07 -12.89
C SER A 267 25.02 20.04 -12.29
N ILE A 268 25.27 19.63 -11.03
CA ILE A 268 24.36 18.74 -10.29
C ILE A 268 23.04 19.43 -9.99
N ASN A 269 23.05 20.72 -9.63
CA ASN A 269 21.82 21.47 -9.39
C ASN A 269 20.97 21.60 -10.65
N LYS A 270 21.58 21.95 -11.80
CA LYS A 270 20.87 21.97 -13.10
C LYS A 270 20.31 20.60 -13.48
N LEU A 271 21.09 19.54 -13.26
CA LEU A 271 20.66 18.16 -13.51
C LEU A 271 19.51 17.75 -12.58
N LYS A 272 19.60 18.09 -11.29
CA LYS A 272 18.56 17.88 -10.29
C LYS A 272 17.27 18.59 -10.71
N ASP A 273 17.35 19.84 -11.14
CA ASP A 273 16.18 20.60 -11.58
C ASP A 273 15.60 20.08 -12.89
N PHE A 274 16.44 19.54 -13.79
CA PHE A 274 15.97 18.84 -14.98
C PHE A 274 15.26 17.52 -14.64
N TYR A 275 15.81 16.76 -13.67
CA TYR A 275 15.30 15.47 -13.24
C TYR A 275 14.03 15.60 -12.37
N LYS A 276 13.90 16.71 -11.62
CA LYS A 276 12.66 17.08 -10.95
C LYS A 276 11.55 17.21 -11.99
N PHE A 277 10.45 16.51 -11.76
CA PHE A 277 9.22 16.77 -12.48
C PHE A 277 8.62 18.08 -11.94
N SER A 278 8.75 19.17 -12.69
CA SER A 278 8.15 20.48 -12.38
C SER A 278 6.72 20.65 -12.95
N TRP A 279 6.05 19.55 -13.29
CA TRP A 279 4.68 19.53 -13.81
C TRP A 279 3.67 19.28 -12.69
N PRO A 280 2.41 19.78 -12.80
CA PRO A 280 1.59 20.13 -11.64
C PRO A 280 1.59 19.00 -10.62
N GLN A 281 2.01 19.36 -9.40
CA GLN A 281 2.21 18.49 -8.25
C GLN A 281 0.90 17.89 -7.71
N TYR A 282 -0.15 17.82 -8.54
CA TYR A 282 -1.46 17.28 -8.20
C TYR A 282 -2.00 16.49 -9.39
N TYR A 283 -2.06 15.16 -9.23
CA TYR A 283 -2.93 14.28 -10.02
C TYR A 283 -3.61 13.29 -9.07
N GLY A 284 -4.29 13.90 -8.09
CA GLY A 284 -5.26 13.30 -7.17
C GLY A 284 -4.83 12.08 -6.36
N THR A 285 -5.77 11.63 -5.53
CA THR A 285 -5.66 10.40 -4.78
C THR A 285 -6.15 9.23 -5.64
N PRO A 286 -5.62 8.01 -5.45
CA PRO A 286 -6.27 6.83 -6.01
C PRO A 286 -7.71 6.74 -5.50
N TYR A 287 -8.66 6.48 -6.39
CA TYR A 287 -10.05 6.33 -5.99
C TYR A 287 -10.27 4.99 -5.30
N TYR A 288 -10.95 5.05 -4.16
CA TYR A 288 -11.33 3.87 -3.41
C TYR A 288 -12.67 4.07 -2.73
N GLU A 289 -13.44 2.99 -2.65
CA GLU A 289 -14.74 2.95 -2.03
C GLU A 289 -14.94 1.62 -1.29
N PHE A 290 -15.71 1.64 -0.21
CA PHE A 290 -16.20 0.42 0.40
C PHE A 290 -17.58 0.13 -0.20
N LYS A 291 -17.70 -1.01 -0.88
CA LYS A 291 -18.93 -1.35 -1.60
C LYS A 291 -19.91 -2.16 -0.78
N GLU A 292 -19.40 -2.97 0.15
CA GLU A 292 -20.22 -3.94 0.85
C GLU A 292 -19.65 -4.20 2.24
N PHE A 293 -20.48 -4.01 3.26
CA PHE A 293 -20.26 -4.59 4.57
C PHE A 293 -21.04 -5.90 4.63
N VAL A 294 -20.32 -7.02 4.75
CA VAL A 294 -20.89 -8.34 4.91
C VAL A 294 -20.38 -8.91 6.23
N SER A 295 -21.15 -8.78 7.31
CA SER A 295 -20.83 -9.55 8.52
C SER A 295 -20.88 -11.03 8.18
N SER A 296 -19.90 -11.84 8.61
CA SER A 296 -19.75 -13.23 8.18
C SER A 296 -20.74 -14.18 8.86
N ILE A 297 -21.95 -13.71 9.02
CA ILE A 297 -23.06 -14.50 9.44
C ILE A 297 -23.70 -14.93 8.14
N GLY A 298 -23.56 -16.24 7.87
CA GLY A 298 -23.82 -16.87 6.60
C GLY A 298 -24.97 -16.25 5.83
N TYR A 299 -24.62 -15.75 4.64
CA TYR A 299 -25.48 -15.56 3.49
C TYR A 299 -26.95 -15.24 3.82
N GLN A 300 -27.25 -13.95 3.73
CA GLN A 300 -28.54 -13.28 3.93
C GLN A 300 -28.77 -12.81 5.35
N THR A 301 -28.62 -11.50 5.59
CA THR A 301 -29.57 -10.71 6.37
C THR A 301 -29.20 -9.22 6.32
N THR A 302 -30.21 -8.41 6.00
CA THR A 302 -30.35 -6.96 6.22
C THR A 302 -29.20 -6.08 5.70
N SER A 303 -29.46 -5.35 4.62
CA SER A 303 -28.60 -4.26 4.13
C SER A 303 -28.38 -3.26 5.25
N LEU A 304 -27.24 -3.36 5.93
CA LEU A 304 -26.89 -2.42 6.99
C LEU A 304 -26.77 -1.03 6.39
N HIS A 305 -27.57 -0.09 6.91
CA HIS A 305 -27.54 1.30 6.47
C HIS A 305 -26.29 1.96 7.00
N THR A 306 -25.33 2.18 6.09
CA THR A 306 -24.08 2.85 6.40
C THR A 306 -24.00 4.21 5.72
N THR A 307 -23.47 5.22 6.42
CA THR A 307 -23.01 6.45 5.78
C THR A 307 -21.50 6.55 5.74
N PHE A 308 -21.05 7.23 4.69
CA PHE A 308 -19.66 7.57 4.46
C PHE A 308 -19.44 9.02 4.86
N LEU A 309 -18.53 9.25 5.79
CA LEU A 309 -18.02 10.58 6.09
C LEU A 309 -16.62 10.70 5.49
N GLU A 310 -16.44 11.70 4.63
CA GLU A 310 -15.17 12.03 3.99
C GLU A 310 -14.68 13.38 4.52
N LYS A 311 -13.41 13.43 4.91
CA LYS A 311 -12.74 14.66 5.31
C LYS A 311 -11.37 14.72 4.67
N ASP A 312 -11.14 15.79 3.93
CA ASP A 312 -9.83 16.11 3.36
C ASP A 312 -9.15 17.17 4.22
N GLU A 313 -7.91 16.88 4.61
CA GLU A 313 -7.05 17.83 5.33
C GLU A 313 -5.72 17.98 4.56
N LEU A 314 -5.39 19.23 4.23
CA LEU A 314 -4.04 19.64 3.83
C LEU A 314 -3.31 20.11 5.09
N ASN A 315 -2.16 19.52 5.38
CA ASN A 315 -1.31 19.98 6.47
C ASN A 315 -0.12 20.82 5.94
N ASP A 316 0.56 21.53 6.84
CA ASP A 316 1.71 22.38 6.52
C ASP A 316 2.94 21.61 5.97
N GLN A 317 2.86 20.28 5.86
CA GLN A 317 3.97 19.39 5.47
C GLN A 317 3.85 18.87 4.03
N ASN A 318 3.01 19.46 3.17
CA ASN A 318 2.72 18.95 1.82
C ASN A 318 2.25 17.48 1.85
N GLU A 319 1.47 17.10 2.85
CA GLU A 319 0.78 15.81 2.86
C GLU A 319 -0.72 16.03 2.64
N LEU A 320 -1.29 15.23 1.76
CA LEU A 320 -2.73 15.11 1.61
C LEU A 320 -3.19 13.90 2.42
N SER A 321 -4.10 14.12 3.36
CA SER A 321 -4.76 13.07 4.12
C SER A 321 -6.25 13.05 3.77
N GLU A 322 -6.73 11.92 3.26
CA GLU A 322 -8.14 11.64 3.00
C GLU A 322 -8.60 10.60 4.03
N LEU A 323 -9.52 10.99 4.91
CA LEU A 323 -10.09 10.13 5.94
C LEU A 323 -11.52 9.74 5.54
N LYS A 324 -11.77 8.42 5.46
CA LYS A 324 -13.13 7.89 5.32
C LYS A 324 -13.52 7.07 6.54
N SER A 325 -14.78 7.17 6.91
CA SER A 325 -15.36 6.29 7.94
C SER A 325 -16.66 5.69 7.47
N ILE A 326 -16.87 4.43 7.87
CA ILE A 326 -18.14 3.71 7.69
C ILE A 326 -18.86 3.74 9.02
N ASN A 327 -19.99 4.45 9.06
CA ASN A 327 -20.83 4.55 10.25
C ASN A 327 -22.15 3.84 10.03
N LEU A 328 -22.64 3.16 11.05
CA LEU A 328 -24.02 2.68 11.12
C LEU A 328 -24.92 3.82 11.58
N ASP A 329 -25.95 4.14 10.79
CA ASP A 329 -26.92 5.18 11.14
C ASP A 329 -28.30 4.62 11.51
N SER A 330 -28.43 3.29 11.48
CA SER A 330 -29.61 2.58 11.97
C SER A 330 -29.29 1.75 13.20
N TYR A 331 -30.33 1.18 13.77
CA TYR A 331 -30.34 0.51 15.06
C TYR A 331 -30.23 -0.99 14.83
N PHE A 332 -29.12 -1.62 15.23
CA PHE A 332 -28.88 -3.04 14.93
C PHE A 332 -28.49 -3.82 16.18
N THR A 333 -28.90 -5.09 16.23
CA THR A 333 -28.51 -6.04 17.28
C THR A 333 -27.99 -7.32 16.63
N TYR A 334 -26.93 -7.88 17.21
CA TYR A 334 -26.43 -9.20 16.85
C TYR A 334 -27.33 -10.29 17.46
N ASP A 335 -27.98 -11.10 16.63
CA ASP A 335 -28.74 -12.27 17.02
C ASP A 335 -27.79 -13.46 17.22
N SER A 336 -27.48 -13.79 18.47
CA SER A 336 -26.61 -14.91 18.84
C SER A 336 -27.10 -16.29 18.35
N GLY A 337 -28.41 -16.49 18.20
CA GLY A 337 -29.00 -17.79 17.85
C GLY A 337 -28.88 -18.09 16.36
N ASN A 338 -29.30 -17.15 15.53
CA ASN A 338 -29.13 -17.23 14.07
C ASN A 338 -27.72 -16.80 13.62
N LYS A 339 -26.94 -16.34 14.59
CA LYS A 339 -25.65 -15.70 14.45
C LYS A 339 -25.70 -14.41 13.65
N THR A 340 -26.85 -13.82 13.26
CA THR A 340 -27.05 -12.74 12.24
C THR A 340 -27.09 -11.33 12.82
N VAL A 341 -27.04 -10.29 11.98
CA VAL A 341 -27.36 -8.91 12.42
C VAL A 341 -28.75 -8.55 11.93
N ILE A 342 -29.60 -8.15 12.87
CA ILE A 342 -30.99 -7.76 12.63
C ILE A 342 -31.24 -6.32 13.07
N GLU A 343 -32.24 -5.68 12.49
CA GLU A 343 -32.72 -4.38 12.98
C GLU A 343 -33.23 -4.52 14.42
N SER A 344 -32.82 -3.60 15.27
CA SER A 344 -33.10 -3.64 16.70
C SER A 344 -34.39 -2.90 17.01
N SER A 345 -35.34 -3.60 17.64
CA SER A 345 -36.57 -2.99 18.15
C SER A 345 -36.39 -2.31 19.51
N THR A 346 -35.23 -2.45 20.16
CA THR A 346 -35.01 -2.01 21.55
C THR A 346 -33.84 -1.03 21.71
N ALA A 347 -33.16 -0.65 20.63
CA ALA A 347 -32.00 0.21 20.72
C ALA A 347 -32.39 1.69 20.85
N ALA A 348 -31.82 2.39 21.83
CA ALA A 348 -32.01 3.82 22.01
C ALA A 348 -31.07 4.68 21.14
N GLN A 349 -29.97 4.12 20.65
CA GLN A 349 -28.97 4.82 19.83
C GLN A 349 -28.57 3.99 18.60
N PRO A 350 -28.27 4.63 17.45
CA PRO A 350 -27.77 3.94 16.26
C PRO A 350 -26.43 3.23 16.51
N GLY A 351 -26.23 2.12 15.82
CA GLY A 351 -25.04 1.29 15.94
C GLY A 351 -25.35 -0.20 16.08
N LEU A 352 -24.30 -1.01 16.15
CA LEU A 352 -24.38 -2.45 16.37
C LEU A 352 -24.27 -2.74 17.87
N ILE A 353 -25.33 -3.33 18.43
CA ILE A 353 -25.36 -3.85 19.80
C ILE A 353 -24.96 -5.32 19.80
N ILE A 354 -24.01 -5.67 20.66
CA ILE A 354 -23.65 -7.05 20.94
C ILE A 354 -24.32 -7.48 22.25
N PRO A 355 -25.19 -8.51 22.24
CA PRO A 355 -25.83 -8.97 23.47
C PRO A 355 -24.83 -9.35 24.56
N TYR A 356 -25.17 -9.04 25.80
CA TYR A 356 -24.32 -9.35 26.96
C TYR A 356 -24.05 -10.85 27.13
N SER A 357 -24.94 -11.70 26.64
CA SER A 357 -24.83 -13.17 26.68
C SER A 357 -23.98 -13.75 25.55
N GLN A 358 -23.53 -12.94 24.59
CA GLN A 358 -22.73 -13.43 23.48
C GLN A 358 -21.36 -13.91 23.95
N ALA A 359 -21.03 -15.15 23.60
CA ALA A 359 -19.78 -15.81 23.92
C ALA A 359 -19.32 -16.62 22.70
N ASN A 360 -18.77 -15.96 21.68
CA ASN A 360 -18.17 -16.58 20.49
C ASN A 360 -17.44 -15.52 19.65
N ASN A 361 -16.60 -15.96 18.71
CA ASN A 361 -15.98 -15.09 17.73
C ASN A 361 -17.03 -14.48 16.80
N ILE A 362 -16.91 -13.18 16.56
CA ILE A 362 -17.70 -12.45 15.55
C ILE A 362 -16.74 -12.07 14.44
N THR A 363 -17.01 -12.49 13.21
CA THR A 363 -16.20 -12.09 12.06
C THR A 363 -17.02 -11.16 11.17
N ASN A 364 -16.42 -10.04 10.79
CA ASN A 364 -17.01 -9.03 9.91
C ASN A 364 -16.19 -8.94 8.62
N SER A 365 -16.85 -8.94 7.46
CA SER A 365 -16.17 -8.85 6.17
C SER A 365 -16.46 -7.50 5.52
N TYR A 366 -15.41 -6.84 5.02
CA TYR A 366 -15.51 -5.57 4.33
C TYR A 366 -14.97 -5.74 2.92
N LEU A 367 -15.75 -5.37 1.90
CA LEU A 367 -15.27 -5.33 0.53
C LEU A 367 -14.80 -3.91 0.20
N LEU A 368 -13.48 -3.76 0.17
CA LEU A 368 -12.84 -2.58 -0.41
C LEU A 368 -12.69 -2.78 -1.92
N ALA A 369 -13.25 -1.86 -2.70
CA ALA A 369 -13.01 -1.75 -4.12
C ALA A 369 -12.05 -0.59 -4.39
N PHE A 370 -10.98 -0.88 -5.12
CA PHE A 370 -9.86 0.03 -5.30
C PHE A 370 -9.57 0.26 -6.79
N ASN A 371 -9.73 1.51 -7.24
CA ASN A 371 -9.50 1.89 -8.63
C ASN A 371 -8.11 2.48 -8.83
N TYR A 372 -7.14 1.59 -8.95
CA TYR A 372 -5.77 2.01 -9.21
C TYR A 372 -5.44 2.03 -10.71
N GLN A 373 -6.30 1.48 -11.57
CA GLN A 373 -6.11 1.42 -13.02
C GLN A 373 -6.80 2.56 -13.79
N ASN A 374 -7.47 3.46 -13.07
CA ASN A 374 -8.32 4.51 -13.63
C ASN A 374 -9.42 3.96 -14.56
N LEU A 375 -10.08 2.89 -14.11
CA LEU A 375 -11.20 2.29 -14.84
C LEU A 375 -12.51 2.96 -14.44
N PRO A 376 -13.37 3.35 -15.40
CA PRO A 376 -14.64 4.01 -15.10
C PRO A 376 -15.65 3.07 -14.45
N ASN A 377 -15.59 1.77 -14.76
CA ASN A 377 -16.50 0.78 -14.20
C ASN A 377 -15.94 0.18 -12.90
N SER A 378 -16.69 0.34 -11.81
CA SER A 378 -16.32 -0.12 -10.48
C SER A 378 -16.35 -1.65 -10.33
N ASP A 379 -16.97 -2.39 -11.25
CA ASP A 379 -16.93 -3.86 -11.25
C ASP A 379 -15.54 -4.41 -11.60
N ASN A 380 -14.75 -3.62 -12.34
CA ASN A 380 -13.40 -3.97 -12.75
C ASN A 380 -12.33 -3.46 -11.78
N TRP A 381 -12.73 -2.81 -10.68
CA TRP A 381 -11.79 -2.36 -9.68
C TRP A 381 -11.19 -3.54 -8.92
N LEU A 382 -10.01 -3.33 -8.36
CA LEU A 382 -9.37 -4.35 -7.54
C LEU A 382 -10.20 -4.55 -6.28
N LYS A 383 -10.57 -5.80 -6.00
CA LYS A 383 -11.39 -6.18 -4.86
C LYS A 383 -10.52 -6.77 -3.75
N VAL A 384 -10.60 -6.19 -2.57
CA VAL A 384 -9.94 -6.65 -1.35
C VAL A 384 -11.02 -6.95 -0.32
N LEU A 385 -11.21 -8.22 0.01
CA LEU A 385 -12.09 -8.70 1.07
C LEU A 385 -11.30 -8.75 2.38
N ILE A 386 -11.73 -7.96 3.36
CA ILE A 386 -11.10 -7.85 4.67
C ILE A 386 -12.01 -8.54 5.69
N ASN A 387 -11.62 -9.71 6.17
CA ASN A 387 -12.30 -10.43 7.23
C ASN A 387 -11.65 -10.08 8.57
N ASP A 388 -12.37 -9.35 9.40
CA ASP A 388 -11.95 -8.93 10.72
C ASP A 388 -12.63 -9.77 11.79
N THR A 389 -11.84 -10.49 12.59
CA THR A 389 -12.37 -11.36 13.65
C THR A 389 -12.20 -10.71 15.01
N PHE A 390 -13.33 -10.54 15.69
CA PHE A 390 -13.42 -10.11 17.08
C PHE A 390 -13.63 -11.32 17.99
N LYS A 391 -12.69 -11.55 18.90
CA LYS A 391 -12.73 -12.69 19.83
C LYS A 391 -13.42 -12.28 21.13
N ILE A 392 -14.59 -12.85 21.41
CA ILE A 392 -15.26 -12.72 22.70
C ILE A 392 -15.00 -13.98 23.51
N GLU A 393 -14.00 -13.93 24.39
CA GLU A 393 -13.58 -15.11 25.16
C GLU A 393 -14.63 -15.57 26.17
N ARG A 394 -15.37 -14.64 26.77
CA ARG A 394 -16.40 -14.89 27.78
C ARG A 394 -17.52 -13.86 27.67
N PRO A 395 -18.79 -14.24 27.88
CA PRO A 395 -19.90 -13.30 27.89
C PRO A 395 -19.79 -12.32 29.08
N LEU A 396 -20.54 -11.22 29.03
CA LEU A 396 -20.73 -10.37 30.20
C LEU A 396 -21.71 -11.01 31.19
N LEU A 397 -22.73 -11.70 30.67
CA LEU A 397 -23.72 -12.43 31.46
C LEU A 397 -23.84 -13.86 30.93
N ASP A 398 -23.37 -14.83 31.71
CA ASP A 398 -23.51 -16.26 31.41
C ASP A 398 -24.77 -16.80 32.08
N LYS A 399 -25.82 -17.04 31.29
CA LYS A 399 -27.09 -17.59 31.79
C LYS A 399 -27.00 -19.06 32.20
N GLU A 400 -26.04 -19.82 31.67
CA GLU A 400 -25.92 -21.25 31.92
C GLU A 400 -25.17 -21.50 33.22
N GLN A 401 -24.13 -20.71 33.46
CA GLN A 401 -23.29 -20.82 34.67
C GLN A 401 -23.67 -19.82 35.76
N GLY A 402 -24.56 -18.86 35.47
CA GLY A 402 -24.92 -17.78 36.39
C GLY A 402 -23.77 -16.81 36.67
N LEU A 403 -22.81 -16.69 35.75
CA LEU A 403 -21.60 -15.89 35.94
C LEU A 403 -21.75 -14.49 35.34
N ILE A 404 -21.21 -13.49 36.03
CA ILE A 404 -21.19 -12.09 35.58
C ILE A 404 -19.73 -11.65 35.46
N LYS A 405 -19.36 -11.05 34.33
CA LYS A 405 -18.04 -10.43 34.17
C LYS A 405 -18.09 -9.01 34.74
N LEU A 406 -17.24 -8.75 35.72
CA LEU A 406 -17.06 -7.42 36.31
C LEU A 406 -15.82 -6.75 35.72
N ASP A 407 -15.92 -5.47 35.40
CA ASP A 407 -14.77 -4.62 35.08
C ASP A 407 -14.48 -3.75 36.30
N ILE A 408 -13.24 -3.77 36.78
CA ILE A 408 -12.86 -3.16 38.05
C ILE A 408 -11.78 -2.13 37.77
N LEU A 409 -12.15 -0.86 37.82
CA LEU A 409 -11.22 0.26 37.77
C LEU A 409 -10.69 0.48 39.20
N SER A 410 -9.44 0.07 39.44
CA SER A 410 -8.75 0.33 40.71
C SER A 410 -7.75 1.47 40.52
N GLU A 411 -7.97 2.59 41.20
CA GLU A 411 -6.97 3.64 41.35
C GLU A 411 -5.95 3.22 42.41
N GLY A 412 -4.89 2.53 42.00
CA GLY A 412 -3.78 2.24 42.91
C GLY A 412 -2.87 1.11 42.45
N SER A 413 -1.57 1.39 42.31
CA SER A 413 -0.56 0.35 42.23
C SER A 413 -0.23 -0.16 43.64
N SER A 414 -0.97 -1.14 44.14
CA SER A 414 -0.40 -2.27 44.90
C SER A 414 -1.48 -3.11 45.57
N THR A 415 -1.13 -4.40 45.65
CA THR A 415 -1.72 -5.45 46.48
C THR A 415 -2.87 -6.26 45.89
N LYS A 416 -2.77 -7.57 46.15
CA LYS A 416 -3.77 -8.61 45.94
C LYS A 416 -4.99 -8.33 46.83
N GLU A 417 -5.73 -7.26 46.56
CA GLU A 417 -7.03 -7.07 47.20
C GLU A 417 -7.99 -8.11 46.67
N PHE A 418 -8.47 -8.97 47.56
CA PHE A 418 -9.59 -9.84 47.26
C PHE A 418 -10.84 -8.97 47.21
N PHE A 419 -11.29 -8.62 46.02
CA PHE A 419 -12.60 -8.01 45.85
C PHE A 419 -13.66 -8.98 46.36
N ARG A 420 -14.31 -8.61 47.47
CA ARG A 420 -15.45 -9.34 48.01
C ARG A 420 -16.71 -8.65 47.53
N TYR A 421 -17.42 -9.33 46.64
CA TYR A 421 -18.75 -8.90 46.22
C TYR A 421 -19.79 -9.65 47.07
N VAL A 422 -20.74 -8.90 47.61
CA VAL A 422 -21.95 -9.45 48.18
C VAL A 422 -23.06 -9.17 47.19
N LEU A 423 -23.57 -10.21 46.54
CA LEU A 423 -24.82 -10.10 45.80
C LEU A 423 -25.94 -10.18 46.83
N ASN A 424 -26.74 -9.12 46.96
CA ASN A 424 -27.95 -9.20 47.76
C ASN A 424 -28.99 -10.03 46.99
N LEU A 425 -29.07 -11.31 47.32
CA LEU A 425 -29.98 -12.24 46.67
C LEU A 425 -31.44 -11.90 46.99
N ASP A 426 -31.73 -11.27 48.13
CA ASP A 426 -33.09 -10.91 48.54
C ASP A 426 -33.69 -9.87 47.57
N ASP A 427 -32.90 -8.90 47.12
CA ASP A 427 -33.35 -7.89 46.15
C ASP A 427 -33.55 -8.50 44.76
N ALA A 428 -32.70 -9.45 44.37
CA ALA A 428 -32.82 -10.17 43.11
C ALA A 428 -34.03 -11.11 43.12
N GLU A 429 -34.28 -11.82 44.22
CA GLU A 429 -35.46 -12.66 44.43
C GLU A 429 -36.73 -11.81 44.49
N LEU A 430 -36.72 -10.67 45.18
CA LEU A 430 -37.81 -9.71 45.16
C LEU A 430 -38.10 -9.26 43.73
N PHE A 431 -37.09 -8.88 42.95
CA PHE A 431 -37.23 -8.47 41.56
C PHE A 431 -37.82 -9.58 40.67
N VAL A 432 -37.25 -10.79 40.74
CA VAL A 432 -37.73 -11.97 40.00
C VAL A 432 -39.18 -12.28 40.39
N ASN A 433 -39.47 -12.40 41.68
CA ASN A 433 -40.81 -12.71 42.16
C ASN A 433 -41.84 -11.65 41.75
N LYS A 434 -41.46 -10.37 41.75
CA LYS A 434 -42.36 -9.27 41.35
C LYS A 434 -42.67 -9.28 39.86
N ILE A 435 -41.67 -9.59 39.02
CA ILE A 435 -41.82 -9.64 37.56
C ILE A 435 -42.51 -10.92 37.07
N PHE A 436 -42.22 -12.07 37.67
CA PHE A 436 -42.85 -13.34 37.29
C PHE A 436 -44.27 -13.51 37.86
N ALA A 437 -44.62 -12.77 38.93
CA ALA A 437 -45.98 -12.72 39.44
C ALA A 437 -46.92 -11.85 38.59
N ASP A 438 -46.39 -10.83 37.90
CA ASP A 438 -47.18 -9.94 37.06
C ASP A 438 -46.32 -9.36 35.92
N LEU A 439 -46.54 -9.87 34.72
CA LEU A 439 -45.86 -9.45 33.49
C LEU A 439 -46.01 -7.95 33.20
N SER A 440 -47.08 -7.30 33.68
CA SER A 440 -47.26 -5.85 33.48
C SER A 440 -46.26 -5.00 34.27
N GLN A 441 -45.65 -5.55 35.33
CA GLN A 441 -44.59 -4.87 36.08
C GLN A 441 -43.24 -4.89 35.37
N LEU A 442 -43.01 -5.86 34.48
CA LEU A 442 -41.84 -5.86 33.60
C LEU A 442 -41.87 -4.65 32.66
N ASP A 443 -43.04 -4.35 32.09
CA ASP A 443 -43.23 -3.20 31.20
C ASP A 443 -43.09 -1.87 31.95
N GLN A 444 -43.58 -1.77 33.19
CA GLN A 444 -43.38 -0.59 34.03
C GLN A 444 -41.92 -0.36 34.40
N TRP A 445 -41.17 -1.42 34.72
CA TRP A 445 -39.74 -1.32 35.05
C TRP A 445 -38.89 -0.91 33.84
N ARG A 446 -39.18 -1.49 32.66
CA ARG A 446 -38.57 -1.08 31.38
C ARG A 446 -38.78 0.39 31.07
N ASN A 447 -39.94 0.94 31.42
CA ASN A 447 -40.24 2.35 31.17
C ASN A 447 -39.62 3.29 32.22
N LYS A 448 -39.45 2.84 33.48
CA LYS A 448 -38.83 3.63 34.55
C LYS A 448 -37.32 3.85 34.39
N THR A 449 -36.62 2.91 33.76
CA THR A 449 -35.17 2.99 33.53
C THR A 449 -34.77 3.92 32.38
N ASN A 450 -35.74 4.53 31.70
CA ASN A 450 -35.54 5.56 30.67
C ASN A 450 -35.69 6.99 31.21
N ASP A 451 -35.91 7.19 32.51
CA ASP A 451 -35.94 8.52 33.14
C ASP A 451 -34.55 8.84 33.73
N PRO A 452 -33.84 9.92 33.32
CA PRO A 452 -32.44 10.15 33.67
C PRO A 452 -32.19 10.75 35.06
N GLU A 453 -33.16 10.74 35.99
CA GLU A 453 -33.06 11.42 37.28
C GLU A 453 -33.03 10.52 38.53
N GLU A 454 -32.56 9.27 38.44
CA GLU A 454 -32.16 8.47 39.62
C GLU A 454 -30.74 7.89 39.52
#